data_AF-A0A7J8BEX2-F1
#
_entry.id   AF-A0A7J8BEX2-F1
#
_cell.length_a   1.000
_cell.length_b   1.000
_cell.length_c   1.000
_cell.angle_alpha   90.00
_cell.angle_beta   90.00
_cell.angle_gamma   90.00
#
_symmetry.space_group_name_H-M   'P 1'
#
loop_
_entity.id
_entity.type
_entity.pdbx_description
1 polymer ?
#
loop_
_entity_poly.entity_id
_entity_poly.type
_entity_poly.pdbx_seq_one_letter_code
_entity_poly.pdbx_strand_id
1 'polypeptide(L)'
;MKGSGLPLCILVAVFYLSWTPSAGLKTLHLGSCVVITNLQEMHNGFSEIRDTVPADQCCLLRHILRLYLDTVFKNYQTPDHHILRKISSLANSFLTIKKDLRLCHAHMTCPCGEEAKEKYSQILSHFEELKPQEAVVKALGELDILLQWMEETD
;
A
#
# COMPACT_ATOMS: atom_id res chain seq x y z
N MET A 1 5.74 -42.03 47.49
CA MET A 1 5.69 -42.25 46.03
C MET A 1 4.61 -41.33 45.50
N LYS A 2 4.84 -40.05 45.19
CA LYS A 2 5.51 -39.50 44.00
C LYS A 2 5.14 -40.26 42.72
N GLY A 3 4.21 -39.67 41.97
CA GLY A 3 3.77 -40.06 40.63
C GLY A 3 2.75 -39.00 40.16
N SER A 4 3.23 -37.79 39.84
CA SER A 4 3.47 -37.33 38.46
C SER A 4 2.17 -37.04 37.69
N GLY A 5 1.41 -36.06 38.18
CA GLY A 5 0.42 -35.37 37.36
C GLY A 5 1.10 -34.26 36.56
N LEU A 6 1.63 -34.59 35.38
CA LEU A 6 1.93 -33.61 34.31
C LEU A 6 2.28 -34.38 33.04
N PRO A 7 1.42 -34.37 32.00
CA PRO A 7 1.92 -33.83 30.74
C PRO A 7 0.91 -33.06 29.86
N LEU A 8 -0.35 -32.85 30.28
CA LEU A 8 -1.33 -32.24 29.37
C LEU A 8 -1.22 -30.71 29.19
N CYS A 9 -0.61 -29.97 30.13
CA CYS A 9 -0.47 -28.52 29.99
C CYS A 9 0.65 -28.08 29.04
N ILE A 10 1.65 -28.94 28.78
CA ILE A 10 2.81 -28.57 27.96
C ILE A 10 2.43 -28.57 26.46
N LEU A 11 1.54 -29.46 26.02
CA LEU A 11 1.12 -29.54 24.61
C LEU A 11 0.29 -28.32 24.16
N VAL A 12 -0.47 -27.72 25.08
CA VAL A 12 -1.27 -26.51 24.78
C VAL A 12 -0.36 -25.29 24.58
N ALA A 13 0.70 -25.15 25.39
CA ALA A 13 1.63 -24.02 25.28
C ALA A 13 2.43 -24.00 23.96
N VAL A 14 2.76 -25.17 23.39
CA VAL A 14 3.46 -25.25 22.09
C VAL A 14 2.57 -24.76 20.95
N PHE A 15 1.26 -25.03 21.00
CA PHE A 15 0.30 -24.54 19.99
C PHE A 15 0.08 -23.01 20.07
N TYR A 16 0.15 -22.42 21.26
CA TYR A 16 0.03 -20.96 21.43
C TYR A 16 1.30 -20.19 21.05
N LEU A 17 2.49 -20.80 21.17
CA LEU A 17 3.75 -20.16 20.75
C LEU A 17 4.01 -20.27 19.24
N SER A 18 3.38 -21.21 18.55
CA SER A 18 3.44 -21.31 17.08
C SER A 18 2.47 -20.38 16.35
N TRP A 19 1.52 -19.76 17.06
CA TRP A 19 0.55 -18.83 16.48
C TRP A 19 0.80 -17.42 16.99
N THR A 20 1.95 -16.86 16.65
CA THR A 20 2.06 -15.40 16.57
C THR A 20 1.55 -15.00 15.19
N PRO A 21 0.40 -14.31 15.06
CA PRO A 21 0.09 -13.61 13.82
C PRO A 21 1.28 -12.69 13.52
N SER A 22 1.91 -12.82 12.36
CA SER A 22 2.96 -11.90 11.95
C SER A 22 2.38 -10.49 11.99
N ALA A 23 2.84 -9.69 12.96
CA ALA A 23 2.32 -8.35 13.19
C ALA A 23 2.57 -7.47 11.96
N GLY A 24 1.50 -7.07 11.28
CA GLY A 24 1.44 -5.88 10.43
C GLY A 24 2.09 -5.97 9.04
N LEU A 25 2.63 -7.11 8.59
CA LEU A 25 3.32 -7.21 7.31
C LEU A 25 2.47 -7.95 6.27
N LYS A 26 2.15 -7.28 5.15
CA LYS A 26 1.38 -7.82 4.04
C LYS A 26 2.24 -8.00 2.78
N THR A 27 2.07 -9.15 2.15
CA THR A 27 2.62 -9.44 0.83
C THR A 27 1.64 -8.98 -0.24
N LEU A 28 2.08 -8.15 -1.17
CA LEU A 28 1.33 -7.74 -2.36
C LEU A 28 1.84 -8.52 -3.58
N HIS A 29 0.91 -9.16 -4.28
CA HIS A 29 1.19 -9.84 -5.54
C HIS A 29 0.68 -8.98 -6.70
N LEU A 30 1.60 -8.32 -7.40
CA LEU A 30 1.30 -7.43 -8.52
C LEU A 30 1.72 -8.12 -9.82
N GLY A 31 0.97 -9.15 -10.20
CA GLY A 31 1.32 -10.05 -11.30
C GLY A 31 2.59 -10.85 -10.97
N SER A 32 3.69 -10.58 -11.68
CA SER A 32 4.99 -11.26 -11.44
C SER A 32 5.88 -10.54 -10.41
N CYS A 33 5.44 -9.39 -9.90
CA CYS A 33 6.14 -8.64 -8.87
C CYS A 33 5.55 -8.96 -7.50
N VAL A 34 6.40 -9.27 -6.51
CA VAL A 34 5.98 -9.51 -5.13
C VAL A 34 6.69 -8.51 -4.23
N VAL A 35 5.94 -7.73 -3.46
CA VAL A 35 6.49 -6.75 -2.51
C VAL A 35 5.89 -6.96 -1.13
N ILE A 36 6.63 -6.57 -0.10
CA ILE A 36 6.21 -6.75 1.28
C ILE A 36 6.08 -5.37 1.92
N THR A 37 4.91 -5.05 2.48
CA THR A 37 4.58 -3.71 2.99
C THR A 37 3.81 -3.80 4.29
N ASN A 38 3.88 -2.75 5.12
CA ASN A 38 3.07 -2.64 6.33
C ASN A 38 1.86 -1.72 6.05
N LEU A 39 0.65 -2.27 6.12
CA LEU A 39 -0.60 -1.58 5.76
C LEU A 39 -1.46 -1.20 6.97
N GLN A 40 -0.97 -1.41 8.20
CA GLN A 40 -1.78 -1.31 9.43
C GLN A 40 -2.28 0.11 9.78
N GLU A 41 -1.88 1.15 9.05
CA GLU A 41 -2.10 2.57 9.43
C GLU A 41 -3.01 3.36 8.47
N MET A 42 -3.73 2.68 7.57
CA MET A 42 -3.92 3.21 6.22
C MET A 42 -5.28 2.74 5.60
N HIS A 43 -6.44 3.43 5.79
CA HIS A 43 -7.79 2.92 5.36
C HIS A 43 -8.92 3.96 4.98
N ASN A 44 -9.62 3.79 3.79
CA ASN A 44 -10.97 4.28 3.26
C ASN A 44 -11.29 5.36 2.11
N GLY A 45 -11.06 5.19 0.79
CA GLY A 45 -11.64 6.06 -0.30
C GLY A 45 -10.93 6.10 -1.68
N PHE A 46 -11.59 5.91 -2.87
CA PHE A 46 -11.14 5.75 -4.32
C PHE A 46 -11.45 4.44 -5.15
N SER A 47 -12.64 4.26 -5.75
CA SER A 47 -13.08 2.98 -6.38
C SER A 47 -12.47 2.58 -7.74
N GLU A 48 -11.64 3.40 -8.39
CA GLU A 48 -11.27 3.22 -9.81
C GLU A 48 -10.16 2.16 -10.05
N ILE A 49 -9.43 1.75 -9.00
CA ILE A 49 -8.26 0.87 -9.12
C ILE A 49 -8.66 -0.62 -9.14
N ARG A 50 -9.88 -0.94 -8.67
CA ARG A 50 -10.33 -2.31 -8.35
C ARG A 50 -10.35 -3.28 -9.54
N ASP A 51 -10.61 -2.80 -10.75
CA ASP A 51 -10.82 -3.70 -11.92
C ASP A 51 -9.58 -3.84 -12.81
N THR A 52 -8.36 -3.82 -12.25
CA THR A 52 -7.11 -3.81 -13.06
C THR A 52 -6.55 -5.21 -13.26
N VAL A 53 -6.24 -5.58 -14.52
CA VAL A 53 -5.62 -6.87 -14.84
C VAL A 53 -4.32 -7.07 -14.04
N PRO A 54 -4.09 -8.25 -13.43
CA PRO A 54 -2.95 -8.49 -12.53
C PRO A 54 -1.58 -8.09 -13.07
N ALA A 55 -1.34 -8.30 -14.37
CA ALA A 55 -0.08 -7.93 -15.01
C ALA A 55 0.20 -6.41 -14.99
N ASP A 56 -0.85 -5.60 -15.02
CA ASP A 56 -0.78 -4.13 -15.13
C ASP A 56 -0.86 -3.43 -13.76
N GLN A 57 -1.23 -4.15 -12.70
CA GLN A 57 -1.33 -3.63 -11.33
C GLN A 57 0.01 -3.06 -10.82
N CYS A 58 1.13 -3.73 -11.13
CA CYS A 58 2.45 -3.25 -10.72
C CYS A 58 2.76 -1.88 -11.33
N CYS A 59 2.50 -1.71 -12.63
CA CYS A 59 2.74 -0.46 -13.32
C CYS A 59 1.82 0.64 -12.79
N LEU A 60 0.52 0.34 -12.65
CA LEU A 60 -0.48 1.28 -12.15
C LEU A 60 -0.10 1.78 -10.74
N LEU A 61 0.20 0.88 -9.80
CA LEU A 61 0.63 1.26 -8.45
C LEU A 61 1.92 2.09 -8.48
N ARG A 62 2.90 1.73 -9.32
CA ARG A 62 4.14 2.49 -9.46
C ARG A 62 3.90 3.94 -9.91
N HIS A 63 2.92 4.15 -10.78
CA HIS A 63 2.52 5.48 -11.25
C HIS A 63 1.74 6.25 -10.17
N ILE A 64 0.79 5.60 -9.48
CA ILE A 64 0.06 6.21 -8.36
C ILE A 64 1.02 6.64 -7.24
N LEU A 65 1.93 5.76 -6.79
CA LEU A 65 2.92 6.13 -5.77
C LEU A 65 3.82 7.28 -6.22
N ARG A 66 4.09 7.42 -7.53
CA ARG A 66 4.82 8.58 -8.05
C ARG A 66 4.01 9.86 -7.87
N LEU A 67 2.74 9.86 -8.28
CA LEU A 67 1.84 11.01 -8.10
C LEU A 67 1.77 11.44 -6.63
N TYR A 68 1.60 10.49 -5.71
CA TYR A 68 1.52 10.79 -4.28
C TYR A 68 2.82 11.39 -3.72
N LEU A 69 3.98 10.82 -4.06
CA LEU A 69 5.27 11.28 -3.56
C LEU A 69 5.73 12.60 -4.18
N ASP A 70 5.62 12.74 -5.49
CA ASP A 70 6.15 13.89 -6.22
C ASP A 70 5.22 15.12 -6.11
N THR A 71 3.91 14.87 -5.97
CA THR A 71 2.87 15.91 -6.00
C THR A 71 2.06 15.99 -4.72
N VAL A 72 1.35 14.93 -4.30
CA VAL A 72 0.35 15.04 -3.21
C VAL A 72 1.00 15.39 -1.87
N PHE A 73 1.92 14.56 -1.37
CA PHE A 73 2.53 14.79 -0.06
C PHE A 73 3.37 16.06 -0.01
N LYS A 74 4.05 16.39 -1.10
CA LYS A 74 4.89 17.59 -1.21
C LYS A 74 4.10 18.89 -1.15
N ASN A 75 2.89 18.90 -1.71
CA ASN A 75 2.10 20.13 -1.88
C ASN A 75 0.97 20.26 -0.85
N TYR A 76 0.77 19.29 0.04
CA TYR A 76 -0.26 19.39 1.08
C TYR A 76 0.11 20.47 2.11
N GLN A 77 -0.83 21.39 2.37
CA GLN A 77 -0.63 22.50 3.28
C GLN A 77 -1.61 22.44 4.45
N THR A 78 -1.08 22.50 5.67
CA THR A 78 -1.87 22.67 6.89
C THR A 78 -1.01 23.39 7.93
N PRO A 79 -1.60 24.27 8.78
CA PRO A 79 -0.88 24.85 9.92
C PRO A 79 -0.56 23.81 11.01
N ASP A 80 -1.19 22.64 10.98
CA ASP A 80 -0.97 21.59 11.98
C ASP A 80 0.32 20.80 11.71
N HIS A 81 1.38 21.12 12.45
CA HIS A 81 2.65 20.41 12.38
C HIS A 81 2.58 18.92 12.74
N HIS A 82 1.62 18.50 13.56
CA HIS A 82 1.45 17.10 13.89
C HIS A 82 0.89 16.31 12.68
N ILE A 83 -0.04 16.90 11.92
CA ILE A 83 -0.50 16.33 10.65
C ILE A 83 0.65 16.25 9.64
N LEU A 84 1.47 17.30 9.51
CA LEU A 84 2.64 17.28 8.61
C LEU A 84 3.64 16.17 8.95
N ARG A 85 3.87 15.88 10.24
CA ARG A 85 4.70 14.74 10.66
C ARG A 85 4.11 13.40 10.23
N LYS A 86 2.79 13.22 10.37
CA LYS A 86 2.10 12.00 9.91
C LYS A 86 2.21 11.82 8.41
N ILE A 87 2.02 12.89 7.63
CA ILE A 87 2.19 12.87 6.17
C ILE A 87 3.64 12.52 5.79
N SER A 88 4.62 13.05 6.51
CA SER A 88 6.02 12.71 6.29
C SER A 88 6.31 11.24 6.58
N SER A 89 5.71 10.68 7.65
CA SER A 89 5.81 9.24 7.96
C SER A 89 5.24 8.40 6.83
N LEU A 90 4.03 8.74 6.38
CA LEU A 90 3.35 8.07 5.27
C LEU A 90 4.15 8.13 3.96
N ALA A 91 4.71 9.29 3.64
CA ALA A 91 5.56 9.46 2.44
C ALA A 91 6.78 8.54 2.49
N ASN A 92 7.39 8.32 3.66
CA ASN A 92 8.51 7.38 3.79
C ASN A 92 8.08 5.92 3.60
N SER A 93 6.89 5.54 4.08
CA SER A 93 6.31 4.23 3.82
C SER A 93 6.08 4.01 2.31
N PHE A 94 5.48 5.00 1.63
CA PHE A 94 5.24 4.97 0.19
C PHE A 94 6.54 4.93 -0.62
N LEU A 95 7.57 5.64 -0.17
CA LEU A 95 8.89 5.63 -0.79
C LEU A 95 9.53 4.23 -0.74
N THR A 96 9.33 3.50 0.35
CA THR A 96 9.85 2.13 0.50
C THR A 96 9.20 1.20 -0.54
N ILE A 97 7.87 1.19 -0.63
CA ILE A 97 7.14 0.40 -1.63
C ILE A 97 7.57 0.79 -3.05
N LYS A 98 7.71 2.10 -3.33
CA LYS A 98 8.12 2.56 -4.66
C LYS A 98 9.53 2.10 -5.04
N LYS A 99 10.45 1.93 -4.07
CA LYS A 99 11.78 1.36 -4.33
C LYS A 99 11.68 -0.10 -4.75
N ASP A 100 10.82 -0.89 -4.11
CA ASP A 100 10.63 -2.30 -4.45
C ASP A 100 9.99 -2.46 -5.84
N LEU A 101 8.97 -1.65 -6.16
CA LEU A 101 8.38 -1.64 -7.52
C LEU A 101 9.38 -1.19 -8.59
N ARG A 102 10.33 -0.31 -8.23
CA ARG A 102 11.42 0.08 -9.14
C ARG A 102 12.34 -1.12 -9.42
N LEU A 103 12.61 -1.97 -8.43
CA LEU A 103 13.36 -3.21 -8.63
C LEU A 103 12.60 -4.18 -9.53
N CYS A 104 11.29 -4.38 -9.29
CA CYS A 104 10.47 -5.21 -10.18
C CYS A 104 10.51 -4.73 -11.64
N HIS A 105 10.42 -3.41 -11.86
CA HIS A 105 10.53 -2.88 -13.21
C HIS A 105 11.92 -3.08 -13.82
N ALA A 106 13.00 -2.92 -13.04
CA ALA A 106 14.35 -3.19 -13.51
C ALA A 106 14.55 -4.68 -13.86
N HIS A 107 13.85 -5.58 -13.18
CA HIS A 107 13.84 -7.02 -13.45
C HIS A 107 12.80 -7.45 -14.50
N MET A 108 12.14 -6.51 -15.18
CA MET A 108 11.11 -6.79 -16.18
C MET A 108 9.90 -7.59 -15.65
N THR A 109 9.65 -7.58 -14.33
CA THR A 109 8.49 -8.21 -13.69
C THR A 109 7.34 -7.24 -13.42
N CYS A 110 7.43 -6.04 -13.99
CA CYS A 110 6.45 -4.97 -13.87
C CYS A 110 6.15 -4.39 -15.27
N PRO A 111 5.45 -5.15 -16.14
CA PRO A 111 5.09 -4.69 -17.47
C PRO A 111 4.10 -3.53 -17.37
N CYS A 112 4.12 -2.65 -18.36
CA CYS A 112 3.20 -1.52 -18.47
C CYS A 112 2.39 -1.67 -19.76
N GLY A 113 1.29 -2.41 -19.69
CA GLY A 113 0.32 -2.52 -20.76
C GLY A 113 -0.46 -1.22 -21.00
N GLU A 114 -1.33 -1.25 -22.01
CA GLU A 114 -2.17 -0.09 -22.34
C GLU A 114 -3.25 0.17 -21.27
N GLU A 115 -3.76 -0.88 -20.61
CA GLU A 115 -4.77 -0.72 -19.54
C GLU A 115 -4.19 0.06 -18.34
N ALA A 116 -2.98 -0.29 -17.88
CA ALA A 116 -2.31 0.48 -16.83
C ALA A 116 -2.15 1.96 -17.19
N LYS A 117 -1.80 2.26 -18.45
CA LYS A 117 -1.61 3.63 -18.94
C LYS A 117 -2.94 4.38 -19.02
N GLU A 118 -3.97 3.75 -19.57
CA GLU A 118 -5.29 4.35 -19.74
C GLU A 118 -5.92 4.69 -18.38
N LYS A 119 -5.91 3.73 -17.45
CA LYS A 119 -6.41 3.97 -16.09
C LYS A 119 -5.63 5.06 -15.38
N TYR A 120 -4.29 5.02 -15.44
CA TYR A 120 -3.50 6.10 -14.85
C TYR A 120 -3.80 7.46 -15.49
N SER A 121 -4.04 7.50 -16.81
CA SER A 121 -4.42 8.73 -17.51
C SER A 121 -5.78 9.25 -17.04
N GLN A 122 -6.75 8.39 -16.77
CA GLN A 122 -8.05 8.77 -16.21
C GLN A 122 -7.89 9.38 -14.82
N ILE A 123 -7.16 8.70 -13.93
CA ILE A 123 -6.84 9.19 -12.58
C ILE A 123 -6.17 10.57 -12.65
N LEU A 124 -5.16 10.70 -13.53
CA LEU A 124 -4.43 11.95 -13.70
C LEU A 124 -5.32 13.07 -14.23
N SER A 125 -6.21 12.79 -15.18
CA SER A 125 -7.14 13.78 -15.72
C SER A 125 -8.09 14.33 -14.65
N HIS A 126 -8.68 13.47 -13.82
CA HIS A 126 -9.53 13.89 -12.69
C HIS A 126 -8.77 14.68 -11.63
N PHE A 127 -7.49 14.35 -11.41
CA PHE A 127 -6.63 15.12 -10.53
C PHE A 127 -6.35 16.54 -11.08
N GLU A 128 -6.08 16.65 -12.38
CA GLU A 128 -5.74 17.90 -13.07
C GLU A 128 -6.96 18.82 -13.31
N GLU A 129 -8.18 18.29 -13.31
CA GLU A 129 -9.43 19.06 -13.39
C GLU A 129 -9.66 19.98 -12.19
N LEU A 130 -9.07 19.67 -11.03
CA LEU A 130 -9.25 20.40 -9.78
C LEU A 130 -8.20 21.49 -9.58
N LYS A 131 -8.50 22.48 -8.73
CA LYS A 131 -7.47 23.46 -8.33
C LYS A 131 -6.35 22.76 -7.55
N PRO A 132 -5.09 23.22 -7.64
CA PRO A 132 -3.94 22.47 -7.09
C PRO A 132 -4.09 22.02 -5.62
N GLN A 133 -4.55 22.90 -4.73
CA GLN A 133 -4.75 22.52 -3.33
C GLN A 133 -5.98 21.63 -3.12
N GLU A 134 -7.06 21.84 -3.89
CA GLU A 134 -8.27 21.00 -3.82
C GLU A 134 -7.94 19.56 -4.29
N ALA A 135 -7.17 19.41 -5.36
CA ALA A 135 -6.70 18.13 -5.88
C ALA A 135 -5.88 17.35 -4.84
N VAL A 136 -4.92 18.04 -4.21
CA VAL A 136 -4.04 17.44 -3.19
C VAL A 136 -4.82 17.03 -1.94
N VAL A 137 -5.72 17.87 -1.45
CA VAL A 137 -6.57 17.54 -0.29
C VAL A 137 -7.48 16.36 -0.61
N LYS A 138 -8.08 16.34 -1.80
CA LYS A 138 -8.94 15.24 -2.25
C LYS A 138 -8.15 13.93 -2.35
N ALA A 139 -7.01 13.93 -3.04
CA ALA A 139 -6.17 12.74 -3.20
C ALA A 139 -5.67 12.19 -1.85
N LEU A 140 -5.35 13.07 -0.89
CA LEU A 140 -4.97 12.63 0.46
C LEU A 140 -6.17 12.04 1.23
N GLY A 141 -7.38 12.56 1.02
CA GLY A 141 -8.61 11.98 1.55
C GLY A 141 -9.08 10.71 0.84
N GLU A 142 -8.42 10.34 -0.25
CA GLU A 142 -8.60 9.12 -1.05
C GLU A 142 -7.38 8.20 -0.99
N LEU A 143 -6.49 8.47 -0.04
CA LEU A 143 -5.30 7.67 0.19
C LEU A 143 -5.65 6.20 0.45
N ASP A 144 -6.87 5.96 0.86
CA ASP A 144 -7.21 5.00 1.84
C ASP A 144 -8.08 3.90 1.17
N ILE A 145 -8.59 4.12 -0.06
CA ILE A 145 -8.84 3.01 -1.00
C ILE A 145 -7.57 2.61 -1.71
N LEU A 146 -6.60 3.50 -2.01
CA LEU A 146 -5.33 2.98 -2.54
C LEU A 146 -4.77 1.89 -1.63
N LEU A 147 -4.92 2.07 -0.32
CA LEU A 147 -4.48 1.12 0.69
C LEU A 147 -5.39 -0.09 0.82
N GLN A 148 -6.72 0.10 0.77
CA GLN A 148 -7.64 -1.02 0.70
C GLN A 148 -7.42 -1.88 -0.55
N TRP A 149 -7.14 -1.27 -1.70
CA TRP A 149 -6.83 -1.96 -2.95
C TRP A 149 -5.52 -2.75 -2.83
N MET A 150 -4.49 -2.16 -2.22
CA MET A 150 -3.25 -2.87 -1.89
C MET A 150 -3.48 -4.06 -0.95
N GLU A 151 -4.45 -3.94 -0.03
CA GLU A 151 -4.86 -5.01 0.87
C GLU A 151 -5.71 -6.08 0.16
N GLU A 152 -6.53 -5.73 -0.83
CA GLU A 152 -7.39 -6.68 -1.56
C GLU A 152 -6.65 -7.39 -2.72
N THR A 153 -5.43 -6.94 -3.05
CA THR A 153 -4.62 -7.51 -4.14
C THR A 153 -3.86 -8.74 -3.66
N ASP A 154 -4.39 -9.92 -3.97
CA ASP A 154 -3.82 -11.26 -3.72
C ASP A 154 -3.07 -11.87 -4.91
#